data_AF-A0A182E2T0-F1
#
_entry.id   AF-A0A182E2T0-F1
#
_cell.length_a   1.000
_cell.length_b   1.000
_cell.length_c   1.000
_cell.angle_alpha   90.00
_cell.angle_beta   90.00
_cell.angle_gamma   90.00
#
_symmetry.space_group_name_H-M   'P 1'
#
loop_
_entity.id
_entity.type
_entity.pdbx_description
1 polymer ?
#
loop_
_entity_poly.entity_id
_entity_poly.type
_entity_poly.pdbx_seq_one_letter_code
_entity_poly.pdbx_strand_id
1 'polypeptide(L)'
;MYALGVGNNLLIPYASCAIMEIYKKTNNHTTVKFFYKNGTTVYQLALPGCPSVDNCTITQVAKAVSGRTVRSLQQLNEICSSASSGYIATGFLTIGYFNTPSVAAMLYLIYQIFVSKL
;
A
#
# COMPACT_ATOMS: atom_id res chain seq x y z
N MET A 1 1.97 5.31 -10.09
CA MET A 1 1.15 6.30 -10.84
C MET A 1 -0.01 6.82 -10.00
N TYR A 2 -0.81 5.96 -9.38
CA TYR A 2 -1.94 6.36 -8.52
C TYR A 2 -1.56 7.24 -7.32
N ALA A 3 -0.44 6.96 -6.65
CA ALA A 3 0.03 7.80 -5.55
C ALA A 3 0.28 9.26 -5.99
N LEU A 4 0.71 9.47 -7.25
CA LEU A 4 0.88 10.78 -7.85
C LEU A 4 -0.41 11.34 -8.48
N GLY A 5 -1.51 10.58 -8.47
CA GLY A 5 -2.80 10.98 -9.04
C GLY A 5 -2.85 11.02 -10.56
N VAL A 6 -1.92 10.36 -11.25
CA VAL A 6 -1.81 10.32 -12.71
C VAL A 6 -2.05 8.91 -13.30
N GLY A 7 -2.70 8.03 -12.53
CA GLY A 7 -3.06 6.70 -12.99
C GLY A 7 -4.21 6.74 -14.01
N ASN A 8 -4.18 5.84 -14.99
CA ASN A 8 -5.17 5.79 -16.09
C ASN A 8 -5.93 4.46 -16.19
N ASN A 9 -5.91 3.61 -15.15
CA ASN A 9 -6.58 2.29 -15.12
C ASN A 9 -6.15 1.30 -16.21
N LEU A 10 -5.03 1.55 -16.90
CA LEU A 10 -4.44 0.62 -17.83
C LEU A 10 -3.28 -0.13 -17.17
N LEU A 11 -3.06 -1.37 -17.61
CA LEU A 11 -1.88 -2.13 -17.21
C LEU A 11 -0.62 -1.43 -17.74
N ILE A 12 0.42 -1.47 -16.90
CA ILE A 12 1.73 -0.90 -17.22
C ILE A 12 2.41 -1.82 -18.25
N PRO A 13 2.69 -1.36 -19.48
CA PRO A 13 3.28 -2.20 -20.51
C PRO A 13 4.77 -2.45 -20.27
N TYR A 14 5.30 -3.48 -20.94
CA TYR A 14 6.73 -3.80 -20.91
C TYR A 14 7.58 -2.61 -21.36
N ALA A 15 8.71 -2.41 -20.66
CA ALA A 15 9.64 -1.30 -20.90
C ALA A 15 9.02 0.11 -20.82
N SER A 16 7.84 0.24 -20.20
CA SER A 16 7.31 1.56 -19.84
C SER A 16 8.15 2.20 -18.74
N CYS A 17 8.16 3.53 -18.70
CA CYS A 17 9.00 4.27 -17.78
C CYS A 17 8.27 5.50 -17.25
N ALA A 18 8.33 5.71 -15.94
CA ALA A 18 7.95 6.95 -15.29
C ALA A 18 9.20 7.79 -15.06
N ILE A 19 9.28 8.96 -15.69
CA ILE A 19 10.46 9.80 -15.69
C ILE A 19 10.10 11.11 -15.00
N MET A 20 10.83 11.44 -13.93
CA MET A 20 10.70 12.72 -13.25
C MET A 20 11.98 13.52 -13.48
N GLU A 21 11.84 14.67 -14.14
CA GLU A 21 12.94 15.55 -14.45
C GLU A 21 12.87 16.78 -13.55
N ILE A 22 14.00 17.14 -12.95
CA ILE A 22 14.10 18.28 -12.04
C ILE A 22 15.04 19.30 -12.69
N TYR A 23 14.50 20.47 -13.00
CA TYR A 23 15.20 21.56 -13.67
C TYR A 23 15.43 22.72 -12.72
N LYS A 24 16.66 23.24 -12.69
CA LYS A 24 17.00 24.49 -12.00
C LYS A 24 16.98 25.64 -13.01
N LYS A 25 16.09 26.62 -12.84
CA LYS A 25 16.00 27.82 -13.66
C LYS A 25 16.93 28.94 -13.15
N THR A 26 17.18 29.93 -14.00
CA THR A 26 18.10 31.07 -13.79
C THR A 26 17.83 31.86 -12.51
N ASN A 27 16.59 31.84 -11.99
CA ASN A 27 16.20 32.53 -10.75
C ASN A 27 16.24 31.64 -9.50
N ASN A 28 17.06 30.57 -9.51
CA ASN A 28 17.10 29.55 -8.45
C ASN A 28 15.73 28.84 -8.22
N HIS A 29 14.80 28.98 -9.16
CA HIS A 29 13.52 28.28 -9.14
C HIS A 29 13.69 26.86 -9.67
N THR A 30 13.33 25.88 -8.85
CA THR A 30 13.34 24.47 -9.23
C THR A 30 11.97 24.06 -9.74
N THR A 31 11.91 23.58 -10.97
CA THR A 31 10.70 23.07 -11.60
C THR A 31 10.80 21.59 -11.88
N VAL A 32 9.69 20.88 -11.72
CA VAL A 32 9.58 19.44 -11.95
C VAL A 32 8.71 19.21 -13.18
N LYS A 33 9.16 18.35 -14.08
CA LYS A 33 8.37 17.80 -15.17
C LYS A 33 8.22 16.30 -14.97
N PHE A 34 7.04 15.78 -15.26
CA PHE A 34 6.74 14.36 -15.12
C PHE A 34 6.32 13.78 -16.47
N PHE A 35 6.98 12.70 -16.87
CA PHE A 35 6.73 12.02 -18.13
C PHE A 35 6.43 10.55 -17.89
N TYR A 36 5.61 9.99 -18.76
CA TYR A 36 5.35 8.57 -18.82
C TYR A 36 5.57 8.07 -20.24
N LYS A 37 6.51 7.14 -20.39
CA LYS A 37 6.74 6.43 -21.64
C LYS A 37 5.89 5.16 -21.65
N ASN A 38 4.96 5.07 -22.59
CA ASN A 38 4.16 3.88 -22.83
C ASN A 38 4.52 3.33 -24.22
N GLY A 39 5.30 2.25 -24.25
CA GLY A 39 5.87 1.69 -25.48
C GLY A 39 6.95 2.61 -26.05
N THR A 40 6.74 3.08 -27.28
CA THR A 40 7.68 3.97 -27.98
C THR A 40 7.39 5.46 -27.75
N THR A 41 6.20 5.81 -27.25
CA THR A 41 5.74 7.20 -27.12
C THR A 41 5.94 7.73 -25.70
N VAL A 42 6.35 8.99 -25.58
CA VAL A 42 6.53 9.70 -24.30
C VAL A 42 5.43 10.73 -24.13
N TYR A 43 4.76 10.70 -22.98
CA TYR A 43 3.66 11.60 -22.62
C TYR A 43 4.09 12.46 -21.44
N GLN A 44 3.97 13.78 -21.55
CA GLN A 44 4.12 14.67 -20.41
C GLN A 44 2.82 14.69 -19.61
N LEU A 45 2.90 14.40 -18.31
CA LEU A 45 1.75 14.26 -17.43
C LEU A 45 1.64 15.47 -16.49
N ALA A 46 0.41 15.96 -16.33
CA ALA A 46 0.10 16.99 -15.36
C ALA A 46 -0.02 16.38 -13.96
N LEU A 47 0.81 16.83 -13.03
CA LEU A 47 0.68 16.47 -11.63
C LEU A 47 -0.48 17.27 -10.99
N PRO A 48 -1.41 16.62 -10.26
CA PRO A 48 -2.47 17.31 -9.54
C PRO A 48 -1.92 18.35 -8.57
N GLY A 49 -2.53 19.54 -8.52
CA GLY A 49 -2.07 20.63 -7.66
C GLY A 49 -0.94 21.50 -8.25
N CYS A 50 -0.49 21.20 -9.47
CA CYS A 50 0.39 22.07 -10.25
C CYS A 50 -0.43 22.96 -11.22
N PRO A 51 -0.01 24.21 -11.48
CA PRO A 51 -0.75 25.13 -12.35
C PRO A 51 -0.61 24.81 -13.84
N SER A 52 0.50 24.19 -14.26
CA SER A 52 0.72 23.76 -15.64
C SER A 52 1.75 22.63 -15.70
N VAL A 53 1.79 21.92 -16.83
CA VAL A 53 2.72 20.80 -17.06
C VAL A 53 4.20 21.22 -17.09
N ASP A 54 4.51 22.47 -17.44
CA ASP A 54 5.87 22.98 -17.61
C ASP A 54 6.35 23.88 -16.46
N ASN A 55 5.47 24.19 -15.52
CA ASN A 55 5.74 25.11 -14.43
C ASN A 55 5.17 24.60 -13.10
N CYS A 56 5.52 23.36 -12.75
CA CYS A 56 5.29 22.86 -11.40
C CYS A 56 6.54 23.04 -10.55
N THR A 57 6.44 23.75 -9.42
CA THR A 57 7.56 23.90 -8.50
C THR A 57 7.69 22.68 -7.60
N ILE A 58 8.90 22.44 -7.06
CA ILE A 58 9.10 21.31 -6.14
C ILE A 58 8.25 21.41 -4.86
N THR A 59 7.94 22.64 -4.41
CA THR A 59 7.06 22.89 -3.26
C THR A 59 5.62 22.51 -3.55
N GLN A 60 5.14 22.75 -4.78
CA GLN A 60 3.81 22.32 -5.22
C GLN A 60 3.73 20.80 -5.33
N VAL A 61 4.76 20.15 -5.89
CA VAL A 61 4.84 18.68 -5.92
C VAL A 61 4.81 18.11 -4.52
N ALA A 62 5.66 18.61 -3.61
CA ALA A 62 5.72 18.16 -2.23
C ALA A 62 4.36 18.30 -1.52
N LYS A 63 3.65 19.41 -1.76
CA LYS A 63 2.29 19.62 -1.26
C LYS A 63 1.31 18.61 -1.85
N ALA A 64 1.35 18.38 -3.16
CA ALA A 64 0.46 17.45 -3.86
C ALA A 64 0.61 16.00 -3.36
N VAL A 65 1.84 15.58 -3.03
CA VAL A 65 2.10 14.22 -2.54
C VAL A 65 2.04 14.09 -1.02
N SER A 66 1.92 15.20 -0.29
CA SER A 66 2.02 15.22 1.18
C SER A 66 1.08 14.25 1.89
N GLY A 67 -0.18 14.16 1.45
CA GLY A 67 -1.17 13.26 2.04
C GLY A 67 -0.96 11.77 1.72
N ARG A 68 0.00 11.43 0.86
CA ARG A 68 0.30 10.06 0.42
C ARG A 68 1.77 9.69 0.66
N THR A 69 2.53 10.58 1.26
CA THR A 69 3.96 10.38 1.52
C THR A 69 4.15 9.86 2.94
N VAL A 70 4.84 8.73 3.06
CA VAL A 70 5.34 8.22 4.35
C VAL A 70 6.77 8.75 4.53
N ARG A 71 7.04 9.38 5.67
CA ARG A 71 8.29 10.13 5.90
C ARG A 71 9.36 9.35 6.66
N SER A 72 9.01 8.25 7.31
CA SER A 72 9.95 7.42 8.07
C SER A 72 9.53 5.95 8.09
N LEU A 73 10.50 5.07 8.36
CA LEU A 73 10.26 3.64 8.57
C LEU A 73 9.35 3.40 9.79
N GLN A 74 9.51 4.20 10.86
CA GLN A 74 8.65 4.11 12.03
C GLN A 74 7.19 4.41 11.67
N GLN A 75 6.93 5.50 10.95
CA GLN A 75 5.58 5.86 10.49
C GLN A 75 4.99 4.75 9.61
N LEU A 76 5.81 4.15 8.73
CA LEU A 76 5.38 3.02 7.91
C LEU A 76 4.94 1.82 8.78
N ASN A 77 5.76 1.46 9.76
CA ASN A 77 5.49 0.34 10.66
C ASN A 77 4.23 0.56 11.49
N GLU A 78 4.01 1.77 12.00
CA GLU A 78 2.80 2.14 12.75
C GLU A 78 1.53 2.03 11.88
N ILE A 79 1.58 2.54 10.63
CA ILE A 79 0.46 2.45 9.68
C ILE A 79 0.16 0.98 9.34
N CYS A 80 1.19 0.17 9.07
CA CYS A 80 0.99 -1.22 8.70
C CYS A 80 0.53 -2.09 9.88
N SER A 81 1.04 -1.85 11.10
CA SER A 81 0.68 -2.62 12.30
C SER A 81 -0.74 -2.32 12.77
N SER A 82 -1.17 -1.06 12.67
CA SER A 82 -2.56 -0.67 12.96
C SER A 82 -3.55 -1.24 11.93
N ALA A 83 -3.16 -1.33 10.65
CA ALA A 83 -3.97 -1.94 9.60
C ALA A 83 -4.12 -3.47 9.77
N SER A 84 -3.07 -4.18 10.22
CA SER A 84 -3.16 -5.61 10.54
C SER A 84 -4.00 -5.91 11.79
N SER A 85 -4.13 -4.94 12.71
CA SER A 85 -4.93 -5.11 13.92
C SER A 85 -6.45 -4.96 13.68
N GLY A 86 -6.87 -4.54 12.48
CA GLY A 86 -8.28 -4.46 12.08
C GLY A 86 -8.87 -5.76 11.53
N TYR A 87 -8.02 -6.76 11.26
CA TYR A 87 -8.43 -8.08 10.78
C TYR A 87 -7.99 -9.15 11.78
N ILE A 88 -8.71 -9.26 12.91
CA ILE A 88 -8.98 -10.40 13.84
C ILE A 88 -9.39 -9.74 15.19
N ALA A 89 -10.59 -9.87 15.77
CA ALA A 89 -11.80 -10.61 15.42
C ALA A 89 -13.03 -9.93 16.09
N THR A 90 -13.88 -9.28 15.30
CA THR A 90 -15.30 -9.10 15.65
C THR A 90 -16.12 -10.18 14.95
N GLY A 91 -15.70 -11.44 15.10
CA GLY A 91 -16.59 -12.57 15.00
C GLY A 91 -17.36 -12.64 16.31
N PHE A 92 -18.55 -12.04 16.35
CA PHE A 92 -19.55 -12.32 17.37
C PHE A 92 -19.77 -13.84 17.41
N LEU A 93 -19.17 -14.52 18.38
CA LEU A 93 -19.80 -15.65 19.02
C LEU A 93 -19.51 -15.49 20.51
N THR A 94 -20.48 -14.93 21.22
CA THR A 94 -20.84 -15.41 22.55
C THR A 94 -21.07 -16.92 22.46
N ILE A 95 -20.00 -17.72 22.45
CA ILE A 95 -20.11 -19.13 22.82
C ILE A 95 -20.08 -19.08 24.35
N GLY A 96 -21.27 -19.05 24.95
CA GLY A 96 -21.40 -19.35 26.36
C GLY A 96 -20.68 -20.67 26.64
N TYR A 97 -19.93 -20.70 27.74
CA TYR A 97 -19.44 -21.88 28.44
C TYR A 97 -19.92 -23.22 27.84
N PHE A 98 -19.22 -23.71 26.82
CA PHE A 98 -19.29 -25.12 26.47
C PHE A 98 -17.96 -25.72 26.89
N ASN A 99 -18.02 -26.56 27.92
CA ASN A 99 -16.93 -27.40 28.38
C ASN A 99 -16.29 -28.13 27.20
N THR A 100 -15.23 -27.58 26.64
CA THR A 100 -14.33 -28.35 25.79
C THR A 100 -13.54 -29.27 26.72
N PRO A 101 -13.72 -30.60 26.64
CA PRO A 101 -12.92 -31.50 27.46
C PRO A 101 -11.45 -31.29 27.10
N SER A 102 -10.59 -31.23 28.12
CA SER A 102 -9.17 -30.98 27.94
C SER A 102 -8.58 -31.96 26.92
N VAL A 103 -7.54 -31.57 26.20
CA VAL A 103 -6.85 -32.39 25.20
C VAL A 103 -6.51 -33.80 25.74
N ALA A 104 -6.30 -33.92 27.05
CA ALA A 104 -6.10 -35.17 27.77
C ALA A 104 -7.31 -36.14 27.70
N ALA A 105 -8.55 -35.64 27.79
CA ALA A 105 -9.75 -36.46 27.70
C ALA A 105 -10.00 -36.99 26.27
N MET A 106 -9.64 -36.21 25.26
CA MET A 106 -9.69 -36.66 23.86
C MET A 106 -8.67 -37.77 23.59
N LEU A 107 -7.45 -37.64 24.11
CA LEU A 107 -6.42 -38.69 24.00
C LEU A 107 -6.81 -39.98 24.74
N TYR A 108 -7.48 -39.86 25.89
CA TYR A 108 -7.97 -41.00 26.67
C TYR A 108 -9.06 -41.79 25.92
N LEU A 109 -9.99 -41.10 25.26
CA LEU A 109 -11.03 -41.76 24.47
C LEU A 109 -10.45 -42.47 23.24
N ILE A 110 -9.46 -41.88 22.57
CA ILE A 110 -8.77 -42.52 21.44
C ILE A 110 -8.04 -43.78 21.90
N TYR A 111 -7.39 -43.74 23.07
CA TYR A 111 -6.73 -44.91 23.65
C TYR A 111 -7.72 -46.06 23.94
N GLN A 112 -8.88 -45.75 24.55
CA GLN A 112 -9.90 -46.77 24.86
C GLN A 112 -10.51 -47.43 23.61
N ILE A 113 -10.69 -46.66 22.53
CA ILE A 113 -11.15 -47.18 21.24
C ILE A 113 -10.11 -48.13 20.63
N PHE A 114 -8.82 -47.82 20.79
CA PHE A 114 -7.74 -48.66 20.27
C PHE A 114 -7.62 -49.99 21.03
N VAL A 115 -7.75 -49.97 22.35
CA VAL A 115 -7.68 -51.19 23.19
C VAL A 115 -8.90 -52.09 22.99
N SER A 116 -10.09 -51.53 22.75
CA SER A 116 -11.30 -52.32 22.53
C SER A 116 -11.37 -53.00 21.15
N LYS A 117 -10.42 -52.70 20.26
CA LYS A 117 -10.28 -53.32 18.93
C LYS A 117 -9.12 -54.32 18.84
N LEU A 118 -8.42 -54.59 19.95
CA LEU A 118 -7.37 -55.61 20.04
C LEU A 118 -7.92 -56.90 20.67
#